data_AF-A0A1U9K888-F1
#
_entry.id   AF-A0A1U9K888-F1
#
_cell.length_a   1.000
_cell.length_b   1.000
_cell.length_c   1.000
_cell.angle_alpha   90.00
_cell.angle_beta   90.00
_cell.angle_gamma   90.00
#
_symmetry.space_group_name_H-M   'P 1'
#
loop_
_entity.id
_entity.type
_entity.pdbx_description
1 polymer ?
#
loop_
_entity_poly.entity_id
_entity_poly.type
_entity_poly.pdbx_seq_one_letter_code
_entity_poly.pdbx_strand_id
1 'polypeptide(L)'
;MIFEDSGVEGIHHLFEKIDPIMKKIGFYPAWDYHKVSYDYKLVDNGHAPDYYLRIPCKVVAGTVEHPGCEIVLKTPVTFKHYYPHGMNFDAEVPQDLLKKAEQLLSEVKEKLSALPELETHNQH
;
A
#
# COMPACT_ATOMS: atom_id res chain seq x y z
N MET A 1 9.01 6.91 8.65
CA MET A 1 10.07 5.99 8.14
C MET A 1 9.69 5.51 6.74
N ILE A 2 10.64 5.51 5.80
CA ILE A 2 10.46 5.08 4.40
C ILE A 2 11.13 3.72 4.18
N PHE A 3 10.53 2.84 3.37
CA PHE A 3 11.02 1.49 3.11
C PHE A 3 11.49 1.33 1.66
N GLU A 4 12.65 1.92 1.32
CA GLU A 4 13.23 1.92 -0.04
C GLU A 4 13.50 0.49 -0.55
N ASP A 5 14.01 -0.40 0.31
CA ASP A 5 14.38 -1.78 -0.08
C ASP A 5 13.27 -2.82 0.18
N SER A 6 12.02 -2.39 0.30
CA SER A 6 10.89 -3.30 0.55
C SER A 6 10.64 -4.30 -0.60
N GLY A 7 11.07 -3.97 -1.82
CA GLY A 7 10.77 -4.74 -3.03
C GLY A 7 9.29 -4.71 -3.44
N VAL A 8 8.48 -3.84 -2.81
CA VAL A 8 7.08 -3.59 -3.16
C VAL A 8 6.96 -2.48 -4.21
N GLU A 9 7.88 -1.52 -4.20
CA GLU A 9 7.93 -0.46 -5.20
C GLU A 9 8.13 -1.05 -6.61
N GLY A 10 7.37 -0.51 -7.57
CA GLY A 10 7.48 -0.90 -8.98
C GLY A 10 6.60 -2.08 -9.38
N ILE A 11 5.97 -2.79 -8.43
CA ILE A 11 4.95 -3.80 -8.75
C ILE A 11 3.83 -3.11 -9.52
N HIS A 12 3.60 -3.51 -10.76
CA HIS A 12 2.62 -2.95 -11.68
C HIS A 12 1.65 -4.05 -12.11
N HIS A 13 0.37 -3.88 -11.78
CA HIS A 13 -0.69 -4.81 -12.19
C HIS A 13 -2.06 -4.09 -12.22
N LEU A 14 -3.08 -4.80 -12.70
CA LEU A 14 -4.48 -4.42 -12.59
C LEU A 14 -4.91 -4.27 -11.12
N PHE A 15 -5.60 -3.17 -10.83
CA PHE A 15 -6.20 -2.86 -9.53
C PHE A 15 -7.12 -3.98 -9.05
N GLU A 16 -7.94 -4.56 -9.95
CA GLU A 16 -8.86 -5.67 -9.62
C GLU A 16 -8.14 -6.94 -9.12
N LYS A 17 -6.85 -7.11 -9.43
CA LYS A 17 -6.05 -8.25 -8.96
C LYS A 17 -5.29 -7.93 -7.68
N ILE A 18 -4.79 -6.69 -7.56
CA ILE A 18 -4.06 -6.23 -6.38
C ILE A 18 -5.01 -6.06 -5.18
N ASP A 19 -6.15 -5.42 -5.38
CA ASP A 19 -7.06 -5.02 -4.28
C ASP A 19 -7.56 -6.19 -3.41
N PRO A 20 -8.00 -7.34 -3.96
CA PRO A 20 -8.40 -8.49 -3.14
C PRO A 20 -7.25 -9.07 -2.32
N ILE A 21 -6.02 -9.06 -2.85
CA ILE A 21 -4.83 -9.56 -2.14
C ILE A 21 -4.48 -8.62 -0.99
N MET A 22 -4.44 -7.31 -1.24
CA MET A 22 -4.17 -6.30 -0.23
C MET A 22 -5.18 -6.36 0.92
N LYS A 23 -6.48 -6.46 0.58
CA LYS A 23 -7.57 -6.62 1.57
C LYS A 23 -7.42 -7.89 2.41
N LYS A 24 -7.00 -9.00 1.80
CA LYS A 24 -6.79 -10.27 2.52
C LYS A 24 -5.64 -10.19 3.53
N ILE A 25 -4.59 -9.41 3.24
CA ILE A 25 -3.49 -9.13 4.16
C ILE A 25 -3.93 -8.15 5.28
N GLY A 26 -5.01 -7.40 5.05
CA GLY A 26 -5.60 -6.45 6.01
C GLY A 26 -5.32 -4.98 5.69
N PHE A 27 -4.82 -4.70 4.49
CA PHE A 27 -4.74 -3.33 3.99
C PHE A 27 -6.10 -2.84 3.50
N TYR A 28 -6.39 -1.57 3.76
CA TYR A 28 -7.60 -0.91 3.30
C TYR A 28 -7.25 0.12 2.22
N PRO A 29 -7.97 0.14 1.09
CA PRO A 29 -7.76 1.16 0.07
C PRO A 29 -8.29 2.50 0.59
N ALA A 30 -7.46 3.53 0.54
CA ALA A 30 -7.82 4.93 0.64
C ALA A 30 -7.66 5.54 -0.75
N TRP A 31 -8.72 6.15 -1.28
CA TRP A 31 -8.71 6.72 -2.62
C TRP A 31 -9.31 8.14 -2.60
N ASP A 32 -8.70 9.01 -3.41
CA ASP A 32 -9.27 10.29 -3.84
C ASP A 32 -9.35 10.32 -5.37
N TYR A 33 -9.85 11.40 -5.97
CA TYR A 33 -10.01 11.51 -7.43
C TYR A 33 -8.74 11.22 -8.26
N HIS A 34 -7.54 11.29 -7.67
CA HIS A 34 -6.26 11.14 -8.36
C HIS A 34 -5.28 10.17 -7.70
N LYS A 35 -5.55 9.70 -6.49
CA LYS A 35 -4.60 8.91 -5.70
C LYS A 35 -5.27 7.68 -5.13
N VAL A 36 -4.56 6.57 -5.18
CA VAL A 36 -4.88 5.37 -4.42
C VAL A 36 -3.72 5.08 -3.50
N SER A 37 -4.02 4.68 -2.28
CA SER A 37 -3.05 4.12 -1.37
C SER A 37 -3.68 2.99 -0.57
N TYR A 38 -2.86 2.05 -0.15
CA TYR A 38 -3.27 1.00 0.77
C TYR A 38 -2.73 1.28 2.16
N ASP A 39 -3.62 1.38 3.14
CA ASP A 39 -3.28 1.69 4.52
C ASP A 39 -3.52 0.48 5.43
N TYR A 40 -2.55 0.21 6.29
CA TYR A 40 -2.65 -0.77 7.36
C TYR A 40 -2.43 -0.08 8.70
N LYS A 41 -3.37 -0.24 9.64
CA LYS A 41 -3.26 0.30 10.99
C LYS A 41 -2.37 -0.62 11.84
N LEU A 42 -1.16 -0.17 12.17
CA LEU A 42 -0.15 -0.98 12.89
C LEU A 42 -0.51 -1.15 14.37
N VAL A 43 -1.07 -0.11 14.98
CA VAL A 43 -1.51 -0.04 16.36
C VAL A 43 -2.96 0.41 16.40
N ASP A 44 -3.80 -0.35 17.09
CA ASP A 44 -5.20 0.00 17.37
C ASP A 44 -5.52 -0.30 18.83
N ASN A 45 -5.16 0.62 19.71
CA ASN A 45 -5.35 0.53 21.15
C ASN A 45 -6.33 1.60 21.66
N GLY A 46 -7.08 2.26 20.77
CA GLY A 46 -8.09 3.27 21.10
C GLY A 46 -7.55 4.57 21.70
N HIS A 47 -6.23 4.64 21.91
CA HIS A 47 -5.53 5.77 22.50
C HIS A 47 -4.55 6.30 21.47
N ALA A 48 -4.67 7.59 21.12
CA ALA A 48 -3.69 8.24 20.28
C ALA A 48 -2.29 8.14 20.92
N PRO A 49 -1.23 7.98 20.12
CA PRO A 49 -1.21 8.10 18.66
C PRO A 49 -1.32 6.78 17.91
N ASP A 50 -2.07 6.79 16.80
CA ASP A 50 -2.15 5.67 15.87
C ASP A 50 -0.97 5.69 14.90
N TYR A 51 -0.44 4.51 14.56
CA TYR A 51 0.60 4.33 13.54
C TYR A 51 0.03 3.57 12.35
N TYR A 52 0.39 4.02 11.16
CA TYR A 52 -0.05 3.43 9.91
C TYR A 52 1.13 3.08 9.03
N LEU A 53 1.00 1.98 8.29
CA LEU A 53 1.82 1.66 7.13
C LEU A 53 0.99 1.96 5.88
N ARG A 54 1.51 2.82 5.00
CA ARG A 54 0.89 3.19 3.73
C ARG A 54 1.75 2.73 2.56
N ILE A 55 1.10 2.14 1.58
CA ILE A 55 1.69 1.84 0.27
C ILE A 55 0.97 2.73 -0.75
N PRO A 56 1.59 3.83 -1.19
CA PRO A 56 0.99 4.68 -2.21
C PRO A 56 0.97 3.95 -3.55
N CYS A 57 0.02 4.30 -4.41
CA CYS A 57 -0.09 3.80 -5.76
C CYS A 57 -0.24 4.96 -6.74
N LYS A 58 0.27 4.77 -7.96
CA LYS A 58 0.02 5.66 -9.08
C LYS A 58 -0.85 4.92 -10.10
N VAL A 59 -1.94 5.55 -10.54
CA VAL A 59 -2.73 5.06 -11.68
C VAL A 59 -1.92 5.29 -12.95
N VAL A 60 -1.68 4.22 -13.70
CA VAL A 60 -0.94 4.21 -14.97
C VAL A 60 -1.91 4.31 -16.14
N ALA A 61 -3.02 3.59 -16.09
CA ALA A 61 -4.06 3.60 -17.11
C ALA A 61 -5.44 3.37 -16.48
N GLY A 62 -6.48 3.94 -17.09
CA GLY A 62 -7.86 3.82 -16.62
C GLY A 62 -8.18 4.66 -15.38
N THR A 63 -9.26 4.29 -14.69
CA THR A 63 -9.70 4.87 -13.42
C THR A 63 -10.02 3.74 -12.45
N VAL A 64 -9.90 3.97 -11.14
CA VAL A 64 -10.04 2.94 -10.09
C VAL A 64 -11.44 2.33 -10.01
N GLU A 65 -12.41 2.99 -10.63
CA GLU A 65 -13.78 2.50 -10.79
C GLU A 65 -13.91 1.43 -11.91
N HIS A 66 -12.90 1.31 -12.78
CA HIS A 66 -12.87 0.38 -13.89
C HIS A 66 -12.00 -0.86 -13.62
N PRO A 67 -12.45 -2.07 -14.01
CA PRO A 67 -11.67 -3.31 -13.86
C PRO A 67 -10.31 -3.27 -14.58
N GLY A 68 -10.23 -2.56 -15.71
CA GLY A 68 -9.00 -2.37 -16.48
C GLY A 68 -8.04 -1.31 -15.92
N CYS A 69 -8.26 -0.85 -14.68
CA CYS A 69 -7.35 0.12 -14.05
C CYS A 69 -6.01 -0.51 -13.77
N GLU A 70 -4.95 0.06 -14.32
CA GLU A 70 -3.57 -0.34 -14.03
C GLU A 70 -2.97 0.59 -13.00
N ILE A 71 -2.38 0.02 -11.95
CA ILE A 71 -1.69 0.77 -10.91
C ILE A 71 -0.26 0.26 -10.73
N VAL A 72 0.63 1.16 -10.33
CA VAL A 72 1.98 0.83 -9.88
C VAL A 72 2.17 1.23 -8.42
N LEU A 73 2.66 0.30 -7.61
CA LEU A 73 2.95 0.52 -6.20
C LEU A 73 4.21 1.39 -6.06
N LYS A 74 4.18 2.29 -5.08
CA LYS A 74 5.27 3.21 -4.72
C LYS A 74 5.89 2.81 -3.40
N THR A 75 6.99 3.47 -3.07
CA THR A 75 7.75 3.25 -1.84
C THR A 75 6.82 3.30 -0.61
N PRO A 76 6.75 2.22 0.18
CA PRO A 76 5.97 2.21 1.40
C PRO A 76 6.52 3.20 2.42
N VAL A 77 5.62 3.78 3.22
CA VAL A 77 5.94 4.75 4.25
C VAL A 77 5.10 4.52 5.49
N THR A 78 5.70 4.72 6.65
CA THR A 78 4.96 4.80 7.91
C THR A 78 4.73 6.24 8.31
N PHE A 79 3.56 6.49 8.88
CA PHE A 79 3.23 7.78 9.46
C PHE A 79 2.46 7.59 10.76
N LYS A 80 2.55 8.62 11.59
CA LYS A 80 1.84 8.73 12.85
C LYS A 80 0.67 9.67 12.68
N HIS A 81 -0.51 9.28 13.11
CA HIS A 81 -1.68 10.15 13.08
C HIS A 81 -2.03 10.58 14.50
N TYR A 82 -1.95 11.89 14.74
CA TYR A 82 -2.51 12.50 15.94
C TYR A 82 -3.84 13.13 15.57
N TYR A 83 -4.95 12.54 16.03
CA TYR A 83 -6.22 13.24 15.93
C TYR A 83 -6.27 14.36 16.99
N PRO A 84 -6.65 15.61 16.66
CA PRO A 84 -7.05 16.17 15.35
C PRO A 84 -5.89 16.84 14.56
N HIS A 85 -4.66 16.78 15.06
CA HIS A 85 -3.49 17.53 14.60
C HIS A 85 -2.84 17.04 13.29
N GLY A 86 -3.31 15.95 12.69
CA GLY A 86 -2.92 15.51 11.34
C GLY A 86 -1.85 14.41 11.28
N MET A 87 -1.36 14.13 10.08
CA MET A 87 -0.36 13.08 9.79
C MET A 87 1.07 13.62 9.96
N ASN A 88 1.89 12.88 10.70
CA ASN A 88 3.31 13.15 10.88
C ASN A 88 4.14 11.99 10.31
N PHE A 89 4.82 12.23 9.19
CA PHE A 89 5.66 11.26 8.48
C PHE A 89 7.08 11.15 9.05
N ASP A 90 7.51 12.17 9.82
CA ASP A 90 8.83 12.26 10.43
C ASP A 90 8.85 11.69 11.86
N ALA A 91 7.71 11.20 12.34
CA ALA A 91 7.60 10.61 13.66
C ALA A 91 8.43 9.33 13.78
N GLU A 92 9.12 9.19 14.91
CA GLU A 92 9.81 7.96 15.27
C GLU A 92 8.79 6.83 15.47
N VAL A 93 9.05 5.69 14.82
CA VAL A 93 8.19 4.52 14.85
C VAL A 93 8.83 3.46 15.75
N PRO A 94 8.12 2.95 16.78
CA PRO A 94 8.63 1.90 17.65
C PRO A 94 9.14 0.68 16.88
N GLN A 95 10.25 0.09 17.34
CA GLN A 95 10.93 -1.01 16.64
C GLN A 95 10.02 -2.23 16.39
N ASP A 96 9.13 -2.56 17.32
CA ASP A 96 8.20 -3.69 17.14
C ASP A 96 7.21 -3.45 15.99
N LEU A 97 6.81 -2.19 15.78
CA LEU A 97 5.95 -1.81 14.65
C LEU A 97 6.70 -1.80 13.33
N LEU A 98 7.98 -1.41 13.33
CA LEU A 98 8.84 -1.53 12.16
C LEU A 98 9.00 -2.98 11.72
N LYS A 99 9.26 -3.89 12.66
CA LYS A 99 9.31 -5.34 12.38
C LYS A 99 8.00 -5.86 11.80
N LYS A 100 6.87 -5.45 12.38
CA LYS A 100 5.53 -5.80 11.85
C LYS A 100 5.33 -5.25 10.44
N ALA A 101 5.75 -4.01 10.17
CA ALA A 101 5.68 -3.41 8.85
C ALA A 101 6.53 -4.18 7.83
N GLU A 102 7.77 -4.54 8.16
CA GLU A 102 8.65 -5.35 7.31
C GLU A 102 8.05 -6.71 6.99
N GLN A 103 7.45 -7.38 7.97
CA GLN A 103 6.75 -8.67 7.77
C GLN A 103 5.57 -8.53 6.79
N LEU A 104 4.73 -7.51 6.98
CA LEU A 104 3.61 -7.21 6.08
C LEU A 104 4.09 -6.90 4.67
N LEU A 105 5.16 -6.12 4.51
CA LEU A 105 5.73 -5.80 3.20
C LEU A 105 6.32 -7.04 2.51
N SER A 106 6.94 -7.95 3.27
CA SER A 106 7.40 -9.23 2.73
C SER A 106 6.25 -10.08 2.23
N GLU A 107 5.13 -10.14 2.97
CA GLU A 107 3.93 -10.88 2.55
C GLU A 107 3.30 -10.25 1.30
N VAL A 108 3.16 -8.92 1.25
CA VAL A 108 2.67 -8.18 0.08
C VAL A 108 3.53 -8.51 -1.14
N LYS A 109 4.86 -8.40 -1.02
CA LYS A 109 5.78 -8.74 -2.09
C LYS A 109 5.59 -10.17 -2.57
N GLU A 110 5.58 -11.15 -1.68
CA GLU A 110 5.42 -12.56 -2.03
C GLU A 110 4.11 -12.81 -2.80
N LYS A 111 2.98 -12.28 -2.29
CA LYS A 111 1.66 -12.53 -2.89
C LYS A 111 1.48 -11.81 -4.22
N LEU A 112 2.00 -10.60 -4.35
CA LEU A 112 1.86 -9.82 -5.59
C LEU A 112 2.85 -10.26 -6.67
N SER A 113 4.09 -10.65 -6.31
CA SER A 113 5.05 -11.22 -7.27
C SER A 113 4.64 -12.59 -7.81
N ALA A 114 3.67 -13.26 -7.18
CA ALA A 114 3.08 -14.50 -7.69
C ALA A 114 1.98 -14.26 -8.73
N LEU A 115 1.58 -13.01 -8.98
CA LEU A 115 0.66 -12.68 -10.07
C LEU A 115 1.36 -12.94 -11.41
N PRO A 116 0.62 -13.41 -12.44
CA PRO A 116 1.15 -13.47 -13.79
C PRO A 116 1.52 -12.06 -14.27
N GLU A 117 2.44 -11.96 -15.23
CA GLU A 117 2.71 -10.68 -15.89
C GLU A 117 1.44 -10.14 -16.55
N LEU A 118 1.30 -8.82 -16.60
CA LEU A 118 0.21 -8.18 -17.33
C LEU A 118 0.24 -8.65 -18.78
N GLU A 119 -0.80 -9.35 -19.21
CA GLU A 119 -0.95 -9.75 -20.60
C GLU A 119 -1.05 -8.50 -21.46
N THR A 120 0.04 -8.12 -22.13
CA THR A 120 -0.02 -7.16 -23.23
C THR A 120 -0.84 -7.80 -24.34
N HIS A 121 -2.12 -7.47 -24.42
CA HIS A 121 -2.94 -7.75 -25.59
C HIS A 121 -2.35 -6.96 -26.77
N ASN A 122 -1.36 -7.54 -27.43
CA ASN A 122 -0.95 -7.15 -28.78
C ASN A 122 -2.11 -7.51 -29.70
N GLN A 123 -3.09 -6.62 -29.82
CA GLN A 123 -4.04 -6.65 -30.91
C GLN A 123 -3.26 -6.46 -32.23
N HIS A 124 -3.06 -7.57 -32.94
CA HIS A 124 -2.73 -7.57 -34.37
C HIS A 124 -4.03 -7.47 -35.18
#